data_AF-L2FB02-F1
#
_entry.id   AF-L2FB02-F1
#
_cell.length_a   1.000
_cell.length_b   1.000
_cell.length_c   1.000
_cell.angle_alpha   90.00
_cell.angle_beta   90.00
_cell.angle_gamma   90.00
#
_symmetry.space_group_name_H-M   'P 1'
#
loop_
_entity.id
_entity.type
_entity.pdbx_description
1 polymer ?
#
loop_
_entity_poly.entity_id
_entity_poly.type
_entity_poly.pdbx_seq_one_letter_code
_entity_poly.pdbx_strand_id
1 'polypeptide(L)'
;MHYATIKVSDYLNRHGDHVDLEFIFVSYTRIQFSVATEEEIDNYPCEDEATRHANKKVARADRETLIRWGIEAARKADKQAFWLDFECIRNDDGTNRSSSSSGEVYRICDIVRAAHSMIIAIGPTASDMVAAALEGRSPPPYSHDRITPWLRQWGSRLWTLPELLLCPSEYRIQLYVLGDDSGPRLMMAKRNFAERAWDDAAEVNELVSHFEGTATLTPVNLIQVALECFSRRHTDQFSPGDIAYATMGLFPICQRPQIDRHDTGFQAFAKLCLSNDGGGFLGRLICLAPQPGAQWFGTGDRWGTKLCDISPLSIVREVAPGDTIILDKAHGLPIHWDSLDPEPYFEANDKGGYSHFFDVALMWCVSAPIGAVFSTSVLSNLATFLPITAIFALIAPIMLLRTRTRTRHPVKPRLVGIEGFVDVSTLEKHLWGFNH
;
A
#
# COMPACT_ATOMS: atom_id res chain seq x y z
N MET A 1 -27.27 28.30 -3.72
CA MET A 1 -25.98 28.95 -4.04
C MET A 1 -25.49 28.36 -5.34
N HIS A 2 -25.17 29.19 -6.33
CA HIS A 2 -24.69 28.72 -7.64
C HIS A 2 -23.18 28.50 -7.57
N TYR A 3 -22.74 27.24 -7.66
CA TYR A 3 -21.38 26.89 -8.05
C TYR A 3 -21.40 26.41 -9.50
N ALA A 4 -20.29 26.52 -10.20
CA ALA A 4 -20.17 26.03 -11.58
C ALA A 4 -18.81 25.37 -11.75
N THR A 5 -18.81 24.21 -12.40
CA THR A 5 -17.57 23.51 -12.77
C THR A 5 -17.07 24.09 -14.09
N ILE A 6 -15.88 24.70 -14.07
CA ILE A 6 -15.29 25.40 -15.20
C ILE A 6 -13.90 24.83 -15.49
N LYS A 7 -13.56 24.62 -16.77
CA LYS A 7 -12.19 24.24 -17.17
C LYS A 7 -11.26 25.43 -16.92
N VAL A 8 -10.10 25.17 -16.31
CA VAL A 8 -9.12 26.23 -16.00
C VAL A 8 -8.71 27.03 -17.23
N SER A 9 -8.51 26.36 -18.37
CA SER A 9 -8.23 27.02 -19.66
C SER A 9 -9.32 28.02 -20.06
N ASP A 10 -10.58 27.64 -19.90
CA ASP A 10 -11.73 28.48 -20.27
C ASP A 10 -11.89 29.64 -19.29
N TYR A 11 -11.56 29.42 -18.02
CA TYR A 11 -11.58 30.45 -17.00
C TYR A 11 -10.50 31.52 -17.24
N LEU A 12 -9.27 31.08 -17.54
CA LEU A 12 -8.14 31.94 -17.90
C LEU A 12 -8.43 32.75 -19.18
N ASN A 13 -8.97 32.11 -20.22
CA ASN A 13 -9.37 32.80 -21.45
C ASN A 13 -10.40 33.91 -21.21
N ARG A 14 -11.26 33.79 -20.18
CA ARG A 14 -12.30 34.77 -19.86
C ARG A 14 -11.84 35.90 -18.95
N HIS A 15 -10.93 35.62 -18.02
CA HIS A 15 -10.57 36.56 -16.94
C HIS A 15 -9.10 37.03 -17.00
N GLY A 16 -8.28 36.45 -17.90
CA GLY A 16 -6.86 36.75 -18.08
C GLY A 16 -5.94 35.91 -17.19
N ASP A 17 -4.62 36.01 -17.43
CA ASP A 17 -3.59 35.18 -16.78
C ASP A 17 -3.25 35.61 -15.33
N HIS A 18 -3.77 36.75 -14.87
CA HIS A 18 -3.43 37.33 -13.56
C HIS A 18 -4.41 36.94 -12.44
N VAL A 19 -5.36 36.04 -12.70
CA VAL A 19 -6.40 35.69 -11.75
C VAL A 19 -5.87 34.69 -10.71
N ASP A 20 -6.30 34.84 -9.47
CA ASP A 20 -6.02 33.87 -8.43
C ASP A 20 -6.70 32.53 -8.75
N LEU A 21 -5.90 31.53 -9.13
CA LEU A 21 -6.34 30.16 -9.39
C LEU A 21 -6.20 29.25 -8.17
N GLU A 22 -5.78 29.79 -7.03
CA GLU A 22 -5.65 29.01 -5.81
C GLU A 22 -7.00 28.42 -5.39
N PHE A 23 -6.97 27.17 -4.94
CA PHE A 23 -8.16 26.41 -4.58
C PHE A 23 -7.94 25.59 -3.31
N ILE A 24 -9.06 25.21 -2.68
CA ILE A 24 -9.04 24.27 -1.55
C ILE A 24 -9.22 22.84 -2.04
N PHE A 25 -8.31 21.95 -1.66
CA PHE A 25 -8.43 20.52 -1.93
C PHE A 25 -9.31 19.85 -0.88
N VAL A 26 -10.33 19.11 -1.31
CA VAL A 26 -11.21 18.37 -0.40
C VAL A 26 -10.86 16.88 -0.46
N SER A 27 -10.14 16.41 0.55
CA SER A 27 -9.81 14.98 0.71
C SER A 27 -10.94 14.26 1.44
N TYR A 28 -11.36 13.10 0.91
CA TYR A 28 -12.39 12.25 1.50
C TYR A 28 -12.23 10.82 1.00
N THR A 29 -12.96 9.86 1.56
CA THR A 29 -12.96 8.49 1.03
C THR A 29 -14.33 8.03 0.57
N ARG A 30 -14.34 7.20 -0.47
CA ARG A 30 -15.57 6.58 -1.01
C ARG A 30 -16.18 5.51 -0.11
N ILE A 31 -15.42 5.07 0.90
CA ILE A 31 -15.92 4.17 1.94
C ILE A 31 -16.84 4.94 2.89
N GLN A 32 -16.53 6.22 3.15
CA GLN A 32 -17.28 7.10 4.03
C GLN A 32 -18.38 7.87 3.29
N PHE A 33 -18.10 8.33 2.07
CA PHE A 33 -19.02 9.14 1.27
C PHE A 33 -19.30 8.47 -0.07
N SER A 34 -20.58 8.19 -0.34
CA SER A 34 -21.00 7.70 -1.64
C SER A 34 -21.06 8.86 -2.63
N VAL A 35 -20.25 8.82 -3.69
CA VAL A 35 -20.23 9.88 -4.73
C VAL A 35 -20.60 9.38 -6.11
N ALA A 36 -21.05 8.13 -6.21
CA ALA A 36 -21.48 7.51 -7.45
C ALA A 36 -22.64 8.28 -8.10
N THR A 37 -22.64 8.36 -9.42
CA THR A 37 -23.78 8.91 -10.16
C THR A 37 -24.97 7.96 -10.10
N GLU A 38 -26.18 8.46 -10.35
CA GLU A 38 -27.37 7.60 -10.38
C GLU A 38 -27.24 6.48 -11.43
N GLU A 39 -26.61 6.77 -12.58
CA GLU A 39 -26.30 5.80 -13.64
C GLU A 39 -25.30 4.74 -13.20
N GLU A 40 -24.27 5.10 -12.42
CA GLU A 40 -23.32 4.14 -11.87
C GLU A 40 -24.01 3.20 -10.87
N ILE A 41 -24.87 3.75 -10.01
CA ILE A 41 -25.64 2.99 -9.01
C ILE A 41 -26.63 2.03 -9.69
N ASP A 42 -27.22 2.40 -10.82
CA ASP A 42 -28.12 1.52 -11.57
C ASP A 42 -27.42 0.26 -12.10
N ASN A 43 -26.12 0.36 -12.35
CA ASN A 43 -25.29 -0.76 -12.79
C ASN A 43 -24.74 -1.61 -11.64
N TYR A 44 -24.99 -1.25 -10.38
CA TYR A 44 -24.51 -2.02 -9.24
C TYR A 44 -25.27 -3.36 -9.15
N PRO A 45 -24.56 -4.46 -8.78
CA PRO A 45 -25.19 -5.74 -8.46
C PRO A 45 -25.91 -5.61 -7.11
N CYS A 46 -27.08 -4.95 -7.11
CA CYS A 46 -27.97 -4.87 -5.96
C CYS A 46 -29.14 -5.84 -6.16
N GLU A 47 -29.44 -6.65 -5.14
CA GLU A 47 -30.54 -7.62 -5.18
C GLU A 47 -31.92 -6.96 -5.05
N ASP A 48 -31.99 -5.77 -4.46
CA ASP A 48 -33.24 -5.08 -4.10
C ASP A 48 -33.28 -3.60 -4.54
N GLU A 49 -34.46 -3.19 -5.04
CA GLU A 49 -34.72 -1.83 -5.55
C GLU A 49 -34.79 -0.79 -4.41
N ALA A 50 -35.23 -1.17 -3.21
CA ALA A 50 -35.23 -0.25 -2.07
C ALA A 50 -33.79 0.09 -1.65
N THR A 51 -32.89 -0.89 -1.67
CA THR A 51 -31.45 -0.70 -1.46
C THR A 51 -30.83 0.21 -2.52
N ARG A 52 -31.22 0.07 -3.79
CA ARG A 52 -30.77 0.96 -4.87
C ARG A 52 -31.26 2.40 -4.64
N HIS A 53 -32.52 2.59 -4.28
CA HIS A 53 -33.08 3.91 -4.00
C HIS A 53 -32.40 4.58 -2.79
N ALA A 54 -32.15 3.83 -1.71
CA ALA A 54 -31.42 4.31 -0.55
C ALA A 54 -29.99 4.75 -0.92
N ASN A 55 -29.28 3.96 -1.75
CA ASN A 55 -27.96 4.33 -2.27
C ASN A 55 -27.99 5.64 -3.07
N LYS A 56 -28.96 5.82 -3.99
CA LYS A 56 -29.11 7.08 -4.75
C LYS A 56 -29.34 8.28 -3.82
N LYS A 57 -30.18 8.11 -2.80
CA LYS A 57 -30.48 9.16 -1.82
C LYS A 57 -29.24 9.53 -0.99
N VAL A 58 -28.50 8.55 -0.50
CA VAL A 58 -27.26 8.77 0.26
C VAL A 58 -26.20 9.42 -0.63
N ALA A 59 -26.01 8.93 -1.86
CA ALA A 59 -25.03 9.48 -2.79
C ALA A 59 -25.29 10.96 -3.12
N ARG A 60 -26.56 11.31 -3.33
CA ARG A 60 -26.95 12.73 -3.53
C ARG A 60 -26.65 13.58 -2.29
N ALA A 61 -27.01 13.10 -1.11
CA ALA A 61 -26.78 13.83 0.14
C ALA A 61 -25.28 14.02 0.44
N ASP A 62 -24.47 13.01 0.19
CA ASP A 62 -23.02 13.04 0.39
C ASP A 62 -22.35 14.01 -0.60
N ARG A 63 -22.71 13.98 -1.88
CA ARG A 63 -22.24 14.96 -2.88
C ARG A 63 -22.59 16.38 -2.48
N GLU A 64 -23.85 16.64 -2.12
CA GLU A 64 -24.31 17.96 -1.65
C GLU A 64 -23.56 18.42 -0.38
N THR A 65 -23.19 17.49 0.50
CA THR A 65 -22.42 17.77 1.73
C THR A 65 -20.98 18.13 1.42
N LEU A 66 -20.27 17.33 0.61
CA LEU A 66 -18.89 17.58 0.22
C LEU A 66 -18.74 18.91 -0.56
N ILE A 67 -19.67 19.20 -1.47
CA ILE A 67 -19.72 20.48 -2.20
C ILE A 67 -19.90 21.65 -1.23
N ARG A 68 -20.84 21.52 -0.28
CA ARG A 68 -21.09 22.58 0.71
C ARG A 68 -19.87 22.85 1.57
N TRP A 69 -19.17 21.80 2.01
CA TRP A 69 -17.93 21.92 2.78
C TRP A 69 -16.79 22.53 1.95
N GLY A 70 -16.67 22.17 0.67
CA GLY A 70 -15.73 22.80 -0.26
C GLY A 70 -15.98 24.32 -0.41
N ILE A 71 -17.24 24.71 -0.61
CA ILE A 71 -17.65 26.14 -0.69
C ILE A 71 -17.36 26.86 0.63
N GLU A 72 -17.71 26.25 1.76
CA GLU A 72 -17.46 26.83 3.09
C GLU A 72 -15.97 27.05 3.34
N ALA A 73 -15.14 26.04 3.03
CA ALA A 73 -13.70 26.11 3.21
C ALA A 73 -13.04 27.14 2.30
N ALA A 74 -13.41 27.17 1.01
CA ALA A 74 -12.93 28.17 0.07
C ALA A 74 -13.25 29.59 0.53
N ARG A 75 -14.49 29.82 0.98
CA ARG A 75 -14.91 31.13 1.51
C ARG A 75 -14.14 31.54 2.76
N LYS A 76 -13.87 30.60 3.68
CA LYS A 76 -13.09 30.86 4.89
C LYS A 76 -11.63 31.22 4.59
N ALA A 77 -11.07 30.67 3.51
CA ALA A 77 -9.72 30.94 3.04
C ALA A 77 -9.62 32.11 2.04
N ASP A 78 -10.72 32.84 1.81
CA ASP A 78 -10.83 33.90 0.79
C ASP A 78 -10.47 33.43 -0.63
N LYS A 79 -10.82 32.18 -0.95
CA LYS A 79 -10.60 31.55 -2.26
C LYS A 79 -11.89 31.39 -3.04
N GLN A 80 -11.78 31.50 -4.36
CA GLN A 80 -12.93 31.41 -5.27
C GLN A 80 -13.23 29.98 -5.72
N ALA A 81 -12.29 29.05 -5.51
CA ALA A 81 -12.37 27.70 -6.02
C ALA A 81 -12.09 26.63 -4.96
N PHE A 82 -12.65 25.45 -5.18
CA PHE A 82 -12.35 24.22 -4.47
C PHE A 82 -12.29 23.08 -5.48
N TRP A 83 -11.63 21.99 -5.12
CA TRP A 83 -11.44 20.83 -5.98
C TRP A 83 -12.00 19.56 -5.34
N LEU A 84 -12.78 18.82 -6.13
CA LEU A 84 -13.35 17.50 -5.81
C LEU A 84 -13.14 16.58 -7.00
N ASP A 85 -12.63 15.36 -6.76
CA ASP A 85 -12.32 14.39 -7.82
C ASP A 85 -13.53 14.09 -8.70
N PHE A 86 -14.70 13.81 -8.12
CA PHE A 86 -15.91 13.44 -8.86
C PHE A 86 -16.58 14.59 -9.63
N GLU A 87 -16.16 15.84 -9.39
CA GLU A 87 -16.63 17.01 -10.14
C GLU A 87 -15.60 17.48 -11.17
N CYS A 88 -14.30 17.40 -10.82
CA CYS A 88 -13.21 17.99 -11.56
C CYS A 88 -12.49 17.01 -12.49
N ILE A 89 -12.53 15.71 -12.22
CA ILE A 89 -11.99 14.69 -13.13
C ILE A 89 -13.09 14.30 -14.12
N ARG A 90 -12.82 14.52 -15.42
CA ARG A 90 -13.73 14.14 -16.50
C ARG A 90 -13.11 13.01 -17.30
N ASN A 91 -13.91 12.03 -17.69
CA ASN A 91 -13.46 11.02 -18.63
C ASN A 91 -13.35 11.63 -20.05
N ASP A 92 -12.73 10.89 -20.97
CA ASP A 92 -12.51 11.32 -22.36
C ASP A 92 -13.84 11.65 -23.10
N ASP A 93 -14.96 11.11 -22.62
CA ASP A 93 -16.33 11.39 -23.09
C ASP A 93 -16.93 12.68 -22.50
N GLY A 94 -16.20 13.40 -21.63
CA GLY A 94 -16.63 14.62 -20.97
C GLY A 94 -17.58 14.41 -19.79
N THR A 95 -17.88 13.15 -19.43
CA THR A 95 -18.80 12.81 -18.33
C THR A 95 -18.07 12.74 -16.99
N ASN A 96 -18.72 13.24 -15.93
CA ASN A 96 -18.27 13.08 -14.55
C ASN A 96 -18.66 11.68 -14.07
N ARG A 97 -17.69 10.77 -13.92
CA ARG A 97 -17.90 9.47 -13.27
C ARG A 97 -17.28 9.50 -11.88
N SER A 98 -17.85 8.76 -10.94
CA SER A 98 -17.15 8.55 -9.67
C SER A 98 -15.89 7.74 -9.95
N SER A 99 -15.95 6.61 -10.65
CA SER A 99 -14.75 5.84 -10.98
C SER A 99 -13.96 6.50 -12.15
N SER A 100 -12.87 7.18 -11.81
CA SER A 100 -11.92 7.70 -12.79
C SER A 100 -11.15 6.54 -13.40
N SER A 101 -11.54 6.11 -14.60
CA SER A 101 -10.78 5.14 -15.40
C SER A 101 -9.66 5.80 -16.21
N SER A 102 -9.49 7.12 -16.08
CA SER A 102 -8.51 7.92 -16.82
C SER A 102 -7.13 7.88 -16.16
N GLY A 103 -6.05 8.03 -16.95
CA GLY A 103 -4.68 8.14 -16.41
C GLY A 103 -4.47 9.41 -15.57
N GLU A 104 -5.49 10.26 -15.46
CA GLU A 104 -5.49 11.49 -14.68
C GLU A 104 -5.55 11.24 -13.17
N VAL A 105 -5.98 10.06 -12.71
CA VAL A 105 -5.93 9.68 -11.29
C VAL A 105 -4.52 9.84 -10.74
N TYR A 106 -3.51 9.45 -11.53
CA TYR A 106 -2.11 9.56 -11.14
C TYR A 106 -1.58 11.00 -11.12
N ARG A 107 -2.33 11.97 -11.65
CA ARG A 107 -2.02 13.41 -11.58
C ARG A 107 -2.61 14.08 -10.34
N ILE A 108 -3.37 13.38 -9.50
CA ILE A 108 -3.94 13.95 -8.27
C ILE A 108 -2.85 14.52 -7.35
N CYS A 109 -1.67 13.89 -7.32
CA CYS A 109 -0.52 14.38 -6.57
C CYS A 109 -0.03 15.75 -7.03
N ASP A 110 -0.21 16.11 -8.31
CA ASP A 110 0.14 17.44 -8.82
C ASP A 110 -0.92 18.46 -8.46
N ILE A 111 -2.19 18.04 -8.48
CA ILE A 111 -3.32 18.86 -8.04
C ILE A 111 -3.17 19.23 -6.56
N VAL A 112 -2.87 18.25 -5.70
CA VAL A 112 -2.68 18.49 -4.26
C VAL A 112 -1.54 19.47 -4.00
N ARG A 113 -0.41 19.34 -4.71
CA ARG A 113 0.73 20.27 -4.58
C ARG A 113 0.39 21.70 -4.96
N ALA A 114 -0.54 21.88 -5.90
CA ALA A 114 -0.96 23.19 -6.40
C ALA A 114 -2.11 23.81 -5.59
N ALA A 115 -2.69 23.06 -4.64
CA ALA A 115 -3.73 23.59 -3.77
C ALA A 115 -3.17 24.68 -2.85
N HIS A 116 -4.04 25.56 -2.34
CA HIS A 116 -3.67 26.54 -1.31
C HIS A 116 -3.66 25.90 0.08
N SER A 117 -4.69 25.10 0.37
CA SER A 117 -4.74 24.27 1.58
C SER A 117 -5.69 23.08 1.35
N MET A 118 -5.69 22.17 2.31
CA MET A 118 -6.51 20.96 2.28
C MET A 118 -7.47 20.90 3.47
N ILE A 119 -8.66 20.38 3.21
CA ILE A 119 -9.58 19.89 4.25
C ILE A 119 -9.70 18.37 4.14
N ILE A 120 -9.97 17.71 5.27
CA ILE A 120 -10.27 16.28 5.30
C ILE A 120 -11.70 16.10 5.80
N ALA A 121 -12.53 15.49 4.96
CA ALA A 121 -13.89 15.09 5.27
C ALA A 121 -13.92 13.66 5.78
N ILE A 122 -14.50 13.46 6.96
CA ILE A 122 -14.66 12.15 7.61
C ILE A 122 -16.09 11.95 8.13
N GLY A 123 -16.50 10.69 8.23
CA GLY A 123 -17.84 10.33 8.67
C GLY A 123 -18.03 8.83 8.79
N PRO A 124 -19.25 8.39 9.14
CA PRO A 124 -19.64 6.98 9.11
C PRO A 124 -19.51 6.40 7.71
N THR A 125 -19.53 5.06 7.60
CA THR A 125 -19.41 4.43 6.28
C THR A 125 -20.66 4.66 5.45
N ALA A 126 -20.51 4.75 4.13
CA ALA A 126 -21.64 4.85 3.21
C ALA A 126 -22.61 3.66 3.38
N SER A 127 -22.09 2.48 3.71
CA SER A 127 -22.93 1.30 4.02
C SER A 127 -23.78 1.51 5.27
N ASP A 128 -23.20 2.07 6.35
CA ASP A 128 -23.96 2.38 7.57
C ASP A 128 -25.02 3.44 7.31
N MET A 129 -24.71 4.44 6.47
CA MET A 129 -25.64 5.48 6.04
C MET A 129 -26.81 4.90 5.24
N VAL A 130 -26.54 3.97 4.33
CA VAL A 130 -27.57 3.28 3.53
C VAL A 130 -28.44 2.39 4.41
N ALA A 131 -27.84 1.63 5.34
CA ALA A 131 -28.59 0.82 6.30
C ALA A 131 -29.52 1.69 7.17
N ALA A 132 -29.02 2.83 7.68
CA ALA A 132 -29.85 3.78 8.43
C ALA A 132 -30.99 4.35 7.57
N ALA A 133 -30.72 4.68 6.30
CA ALA A 133 -31.74 5.18 5.38
C ALA A 133 -32.84 4.15 5.09
N LEU A 134 -32.48 2.86 4.97
CA LEU A 134 -33.44 1.75 4.80
C LEU A 134 -34.32 1.55 6.04
N GLU A 135 -33.73 1.67 7.23
CA GLU A 135 -34.45 1.55 8.51
C GLU A 135 -35.24 2.82 8.87
N GLY A 136 -35.17 3.88 8.06
CA GLY A 136 -35.77 5.19 8.35
C GLY A 136 -35.17 5.87 9.59
N ARG A 137 -33.96 5.49 9.99
CA ARG A 137 -33.25 6.04 11.14
C ARG A 137 -32.36 7.21 10.73
N SER A 138 -32.03 8.04 11.71
CA SER A 138 -30.98 9.04 11.54
C SER A 138 -29.61 8.35 11.50
N PRO A 139 -28.64 8.94 10.77
CA PRO A 139 -27.28 8.42 10.75
C PRO A 139 -26.68 8.37 12.16
N PRO A 140 -25.65 7.53 12.39
CA PRO A 140 -25.03 7.39 13.70
C PRO A 140 -24.59 8.76 14.22
N PRO A 141 -24.97 9.11 15.48
CA PRO A 141 -24.71 10.44 16.01
C PRO A 141 -23.20 10.69 16.10
N TYR A 142 -22.81 11.94 15.85
CA TYR A 142 -21.45 12.39 16.07
C TYR A 142 -21.05 12.15 17.54
N SER A 143 -19.86 11.56 17.73
CA SER A 143 -19.15 11.59 19.01
C SER A 143 -17.67 11.80 18.76
N HIS A 144 -17.01 12.51 19.67
CA HIS A 144 -15.58 12.82 19.56
C HIS A 144 -14.73 11.53 19.47
N ASP A 145 -15.16 10.44 20.11
CA ASP A 145 -14.47 9.14 20.09
C ASP A 145 -14.50 8.47 18.71
N ARG A 146 -15.37 8.89 17.80
CA ARG A 146 -15.45 8.36 16.42
C ARG A 146 -14.45 8.99 15.47
N ILE A 147 -13.84 10.12 15.83
CA ILE A 147 -12.89 10.85 14.96
C ILE A 147 -11.69 9.97 14.61
N THR A 148 -11.04 9.35 15.60
CA THR A 148 -9.85 8.51 15.36
C THR A 148 -10.17 7.29 14.50
N PRO A 149 -11.22 6.49 14.77
CA PRO A 149 -11.64 5.41 13.87
C PRO A 149 -11.90 5.87 12.43
N TRP A 150 -12.58 7.00 12.24
CA TRP A 150 -12.84 7.53 10.90
C TRP A 150 -11.59 8.05 10.20
N LEU A 151 -10.65 8.67 10.94
CA LEU A 151 -9.35 9.04 10.41
C LEU A 151 -8.50 7.82 10.01
N ARG A 152 -8.55 6.73 10.78
CA ARG A 152 -7.86 5.48 10.42
C ARG A 152 -8.42 4.87 9.14
N GLN A 153 -9.75 4.89 8.99
CA GLN A 153 -10.39 4.44 7.75
C GLN A 153 -10.06 5.36 6.57
N TRP A 154 -9.91 6.67 6.80
CA TRP A 154 -9.42 7.58 5.78
C TRP A 154 -7.96 7.26 5.41
N GLY A 155 -7.09 7.09 6.40
CA GLY A 155 -5.68 6.75 6.22
C GLY A 155 -5.43 5.39 5.59
N SER A 156 -6.37 4.44 5.69
CA SER A 156 -6.17 3.09 5.14
C SER A 156 -6.15 3.04 3.61
N ARG A 157 -6.58 4.10 2.92
CA ARG A 157 -6.57 4.22 1.46
C ARG A 157 -5.18 4.58 0.93
N LEU A 158 -4.82 4.05 -0.24
CA LEU A 158 -3.52 4.30 -0.87
C LEU A 158 -3.23 5.80 -1.11
N TRP A 159 -4.20 6.53 -1.68
CA TRP A 159 -4.03 7.90 -2.15
C TRP A 159 -4.06 8.97 -1.06
N THR A 160 -4.56 8.67 0.14
CA THR A 160 -4.68 9.66 1.23
C THR A 160 -3.34 10.00 1.87
N LEU A 161 -2.36 9.10 1.82
CA LEU A 161 -1.00 9.41 2.26
C LEU A 161 -0.32 10.46 1.34
N PRO A 162 -0.26 10.29 0.00
CA PRO A 162 0.24 11.31 -0.91
C PRO A 162 -0.49 12.64 -0.74
N GLU A 163 -1.82 12.61 -0.60
CA GLU A 163 -2.62 13.82 -0.33
C GLU A 163 -2.13 14.55 0.92
N LEU A 164 -1.91 13.84 2.03
CA LEU A 164 -1.37 14.45 3.24
C LEU A 164 0.06 14.97 3.06
N LEU A 165 0.95 14.16 2.48
CA LEU A 165 2.37 14.51 2.37
C LEU A 165 2.55 15.76 1.49
N LEU A 166 1.84 15.79 0.37
CA LEU A 166 2.01 16.78 -0.70
C LEU A 166 1.17 18.04 -0.51
N CYS A 167 0.19 18.05 0.40
CA CYS A 167 -0.55 19.27 0.67
C CYS A 167 0.40 20.36 1.22
N PRO A 168 0.11 21.64 0.96
CA PRO A 168 0.92 22.75 1.49
C PRO A 168 0.99 22.69 3.03
N SER A 169 2.15 23.02 3.60
CA SER A 169 2.40 22.95 5.05
C SER A 169 2.13 24.28 5.77
N GLU A 170 1.80 25.33 5.02
CA GLU A 170 1.57 26.70 5.47
C GLU A 170 0.33 26.81 6.37
N TYR A 171 -0.68 25.98 6.10
CA TYR A 171 -1.96 26.01 6.79
C TYR A 171 -2.23 24.69 7.54
N ARG A 172 -2.92 24.80 8.67
CA ARG A 172 -3.41 23.62 9.39
C ARG A 172 -4.58 23.01 8.63
N ILE A 173 -4.59 21.68 8.58
CA ILE A 173 -5.64 20.90 7.92
C ILE A 173 -6.90 20.93 8.79
N GLN A 174 -8.03 21.28 8.20
CA GLN A 174 -9.32 21.34 8.88
C GLN A 174 -10.06 20.02 8.72
N LEU A 175 -10.59 19.50 9.82
CA LEU A 175 -11.43 18.29 9.81
C LEU A 175 -12.90 18.68 9.72
N TYR A 176 -13.56 18.16 8.69
CA TYR A 176 -14.99 18.28 8.48
C TYR A 176 -15.63 16.93 8.81
N VAL A 177 -16.42 16.90 9.87
CA VAL A 177 -16.98 15.67 10.41
C VAL A 177 -18.49 15.65 10.16
N LEU A 178 -18.99 14.56 9.60
CA LEU A 178 -20.42 14.41 9.37
C LEU A 178 -21.18 14.37 10.70
N GLY A 179 -22.22 15.20 10.84
CA GLY A 179 -23.01 15.32 12.06
C GLY A 179 -22.41 16.21 13.14
N ASP A 180 -21.23 16.79 12.90
CA ASP A 180 -20.64 17.80 13.79
C ASP A 180 -21.16 19.20 13.47
N ASP A 181 -22.17 19.61 14.22
CA ASP A 181 -22.72 20.98 14.23
C ASP A 181 -22.03 21.88 15.26
N SER A 182 -21.00 21.38 15.96
CA SER A 182 -20.36 22.08 17.06
C SER A 182 -19.22 23.00 16.61
N GLY A 183 -19.49 24.30 16.57
CA GLY A 183 -18.49 25.36 16.64
C GLY A 183 -17.33 25.31 15.62
N PRO A 184 -16.13 25.83 15.98
CA PRO A 184 -15.00 25.90 15.05
C PRO A 184 -14.44 24.50 14.74
N ARG A 185 -14.18 24.26 13.45
CA ARG A 185 -13.65 22.97 12.96
C ARG A 185 -12.33 22.63 13.64
N LEU A 186 -12.15 21.34 13.95
CA LEU A 186 -10.89 20.84 14.51
C LEU A 186 -9.76 21.05 13.49
N MET A 187 -8.74 21.82 13.88
CA MET A 187 -7.58 22.10 13.06
C MET A 187 -6.38 21.30 13.54
N MET A 188 -5.69 20.62 12.64
CA MET A 188 -4.58 19.73 12.97
C MET A 188 -3.35 20.03 12.09
N ALA A 189 -2.17 19.97 12.70
CA ALA A 189 -0.90 20.03 11.97
C ALA A 189 -0.63 18.70 11.26
N LYS A 190 0.01 18.74 10.08
CA LYS A 190 0.30 17.57 9.24
C LYS A 190 1.00 16.45 10.02
N ARG A 191 2.08 16.77 10.76
CA ARG A 191 2.77 15.81 11.66
C ARG A 191 1.90 15.08 12.70
N ASN A 192 0.76 15.63 13.10
CA ASN A 192 -0.09 15.01 14.12
C ASN A 192 -1.02 13.93 13.53
N PHE A 193 -1.06 13.76 12.21
CA PHE A 193 -1.89 12.76 11.56
C PHE A 193 -1.30 11.36 11.60
N ALA A 194 0.04 11.22 11.60
CA ALA A 194 0.73 9.93 11.56
C ALA A 194 0.17 8.94 12.58
N GLU A 195 0.17 9.31 13.87
CA GLU A 195 -0.30 8.47 14.97
C GLU A 195 -1.82 8.26 15.01
N ARG A 196 -2.60 9.16 14.37
CA ARG A 196 -4.06 9.13 14.42
C ARG A 196 -4.68 8.36 13.27
N ALA A 197 -4.10 8.46 12.08
CA ALA A 197 -4.64 7.90 10.85
C ALA A 197 -3.95 6.60 10.42
N TRP A 198 -2.76 6.28 10.94
CA TRP A 198 -1.99 5.13 10.51
C TRP A 198 -1.41 4.31 11.66
N ASP A 199 -1.29 3.00 11.44
CA ASP A 199 -0.66 2.08 12.39
C ASP A 199 0.88 2.02 12.17
N ASP A 200 1.35 2.41 10.98
CA ASP A 200 2.75 2.59 10.57
C ASP A 200 3.25 4.02 10.82
N ALA A 201 2.90 4.58 11.97
CA ALA A 201 3.15 5.99 12.28
C ALA A 201 4.64 6.38 12.27
N ALA A 202 5.55 5.44 12.58
CA ALA A 202 6.99 5.71 12.58
C ALA A 202 7.49 6.01 11.15
N GLU A 203 7.19 5.12 10.20
CA GLU A 203 7.57 5.26 8.80
C GLU A 203 6.88 6.46 8.15
N VAL A 204 5.59 6.68 8.47
CA VAL A 204 4.85 7.87 7.98
C VAL A 204 5.48 9.17 8.51
N ASN A 205 5.92 9.21 9.76
CA ASN A 205 6.58 10.39 10.33
C ASN A 205 7.91 10.72 9.63
N GLU A 206 8.65 9.73 9.15
CA GLU A 206 9.86 9.97 8.34
C GLU A 206 9.50 10.66 7.03
N LEU A 207 8.44 10.20 6.35
CA LEU A 207 7.94 10.86 5.13
C LEU A 207 7.42 12.26 5.43
N VAL A 208 6.63 12.44 6.50
CA VAL A 208 6.13 13.78 6.87
C VAL A 208 7.29 14.73 7.17
N SER A 209 8.32 14.26 7.89
CA SER A 209 9.51 15.06 8.18
C SER A 209 10.24 15.47 6.91
N HIS A 210 10.29 14.57 5.91
CA HIS A 210 10.82 14.87 4.59
C HIS A 210 10.06 15.99 3.87
N PHE A 211 8.73 15.89 3.82
CA PHE A 211 7.89 16.86 3.10
C PHE A 211 7.63 18.17 3.86
N GLU A 212 7.76 18.19 5.19
CA GLU A 212 7.79 19.43 5.98
C GLU A 212 9.18 20.11 5.94
N GLY A 213 10.20 19.45 5.38
CA GLY A 213 11.57 19.97 5.28
C GLY A 213 12.35 19.95 6.60
N THR A 214 11.87 19.22 7.61
CA THR A 214 12.56 19.08 8.91
C THR A 214 13.66 18.03 8.87
N ALA A 215 13.54 17.04 7.98
CA ALA A 215 14.58 16.09 7.62
C ALA A 215 14.61 15.94 6.08
N THR A 216 15.70 15.41 5.51
CA THR A 216 15.76 15.14 4.07
C THR A 216 16.20 13.71 3.84
N LEU A 217 15.31 12.91 3.26
CA LEU A 217 15.62 11.54 2.83
C LEU A 217 16.37 11.58 1.51
N THR A 218 17.35 10.69 1.35
CA THR A 218 17.95 10.41 0.04
C THR A 218 16.90 9.75 -0.86
N PRO A 219 17.03 9.80 -2.20
CA PRO A 219 16.08 9.15 -3.10
C PRO A 219 15.87 7.67 -2.77
N VAL A 220 16.94 6.94 -2.44
CA VAL A 220 16.87 5.52 -2.05
C VAL A 220 16.04 5.32 -0.78
N ASN A 221 16.30 6.12 0.26
CA ASN A 221 15.55 6.02 1.52
C ASN A 221 14.10 6.46 1.33
N LEU A 222 13.85 7.50 0.53
CA LEU A 222 12.50 7.95 0.20
C LEU A 222 11.71 6.85 -0.50
N ILE A 223 12.29 6.19 -1.51
CA ILE A 223 11.66 5.05 -2.19
C ILE A 223 11.40 3.92 -1.20
N GLN A 224 12.39 3.57 -0.36
CA GLN A 224 12.25 2.49 0.62
C GLN A 224 11.08 2.73 1.58
N VAL A 225 11.10 3.88 2.29
CA VAL A 225 10.07 4.21 3.29
C VAL A 225 8.71 4.38 2.63
N ALA A 226 8.66 4.95 1.43
CA ALA A 226 7.43 5.05 0.65
C ALA A 226 6.84 3.68 0.33
N LEU A 227 7.62 2.72 -0.17
CA LEU A 227 7.13 1.36 -0.44
C LEU A 227 6.63 0.65 0.81
N GLU A 228 7.36 0.77 1.92
CA GLU A 228 6.96 0.18 3.20
C GLU A 228 5.63 0.76 3.67
N CYS A 229 5.41 2.06 3.49
CA CYS A 229 4.12 2.70 3.73
C CYS A 229 3.05 2.20 2.74
N PHE A 230 3.25 2.39 1.43
CA PHE A 230 2.23 2.15 0.41
C PHE A 230 1.77 0.69 0.34
N SER A 231 2.67 -0.27 0.60
CA SER A 231 2.35 -1.70 0.62
C SER A 231 1.39 -2.12 1.75
N ARG A 232 1.27 -1.33 2.83
CA ARG A 232 0.35 -1.58 3.94
C ARG A 232 -1.07 -1.04 3.67
N ARG A 233 -1.28 -0.28 2.60
CA ARG A 233 -2.53 0.44 2.33
C ARG A 233 -3.43 -0.32 1.35
N HIS A 234 -4.73 -0.13 1.49
CA HIS A 234 -5.73 -0.73 0.61
C HIS A 234 -5.83 0.05 -0.70
N THR A 235 -5.86 -0.68 -1.81
CA THR A 235 -6.15 -0.16 -3.15
C THR A 235 -7.29 -0.96 -3.77
N ASP A 236 -8.16 -0.27 -4.52
CA ASP A 236 -9.20 -0.90 -5.35
C ASP A 236 -8.59 -1.46 -6.66
N GLN A 237 -7.26 -1.37 -6.83
CA GLN A 237 -6.45 -1.80 -7.98
C GLN A 237 -6.99 -1.28 -9.32
N PHE A 238 -6.75 0.00 -9.62
CA PHE A 238 -7.00 0.55 -10.96
C PHE A 238 -6.02 -0.03 -11.99
N SER A 239 -4.78 -0.28 -11.55
CA SER A 239 -3.72 -0.96 -12.30
C SER A 239 -2.93 -1.88 -11.36
N PRO A 240 -2.31 -2.95 -11.88
CA PRO A 240 -1.27 -3.68 -11.16
C PRO A 240 -0.12 -2.78 -10.66
N GLY A 241 0.06 -1.61 -11.29
CA GLY A 241 1.06 -0.58 -10.99
C GLY A 241 0.71 0.41 -9.87
N ASP A 242 -0.47 0.34 -9.24
CA ASP A 242 -0.95 1.42 -8.36
C ASP A 242 0.02 1.84 -7.25
N ILE A 243 0.66 0.87 -6.58
CA ILE A 243 1.66 1.14 -5.52
C ILE A 243 2.86 1.90 -6.10
N ALA A 244 3.35 1.47 -7.26
CA ALA A 244 4.44 2.14 -7.95
C ALA A 244 4.02 3.55 -8.34
N TYR A 245 2.84 3.73 -8.95
CA TYR A 245 2.32 5.02 -9.39
C TYR A 245 2.06 6.00 -8.23
N ALA A 246 1.53 5.54 -7.11
CA ALA A 246 1.41 6.35 -5.89
C ALA A 246 2.80 6.79 -5.38
N THR A 247 3.78 5.90 -5.41
CA THR A 247 5.17 6.22 -5.08
C THR A 247 5.77 7.23 -6.07
N MET A 248 5.53 7.09 -7.38
CA MET A 248 5.99 8.06 -8.38
C MET A 248 5.39 9.45 -8.12
N GLY A 249 4.15 9.48 -7.63
CA GLY A 249 3.44 10.69 -7.26
C GLY A 249 4.18 11.56 -6.25
N LEU A 250 5.08 10.99 -5.44
CA LEU A 250 5.91 11.71 -4.46
C LEU A 250 7.07 12.51 -5.09
N PHE A 251 7.52 12.14 -6.29
CA PHE A 251 8.67 12.77 -6.95
C PHE A 251 8.24 13.99 -7.80
N PRO A 252 9.14 14.94 -8.09
CA PRO A 252 8.93 15.98 -9.09
C PRO A 252 8.59 15.40 -10.48
N ILE A 253 7.81 16.14 -11.27
CA ILE A 253 7.33 15.67 -12.59
C ILE A 253 8.46 15.27 -13.55
N CYS A 254 9.62 15.93 -13.49
CA CYS A 254 10.78 15.62 -14.32
C CYS A 254 11.45 14.28 -13.99
N GLN A 255 11.11 13.67 -12.86
CA GLN A 255 11.68 12.40 -12.39
C GLN A 255 10.68 11.24 -12.50
N ARG A 256 9.49 11.49 -13.05
CA ARG A 256 8.45 10.47 -13.21
C ARG A 256 8.53 9.85 -14.61
N PRO A 257 8.64 8.52 -14.73
CA PRO A 257 8.50 7.86 -16.03
C PRO A 257 7.06 8.01 -16.56
N GLN A 258 6.88 7.74 -17.85
CA GLN A 258 5.55 7.69 -18.45
C GLN A 258 4.74 6.52 -17.88
N ILE A 259 3.45 6.76 -17.65
CA ILE A 259 2.52 5.79 -17.09
C ILE A 259 2.01 4.90 -18.21
N ASP A 260 2.14 3.59 -18.03
CA ASP A 260 1.58 2.59 -18.93
C ASP A 260 0.62 1.68 -18.16
N ARG A 261 -0.63 1.59 -18.64
CA ARG A 261 -1.64 0.74 -17.99
C ARG A 261 -1.36 -0.74 -18.13
N HIS A 262 -0.54 -1.13 -19.09
CA HIS A 262 -0.14 -2.50 -19.33
C HIS A 262 1.07 -2.93 -18.52
N ASP A 263 1.74 -1.98 -17.83
CA ASP A 263 2.84 -2.33 -16.93
C ASP A 263 2.33 -3.16 -15.75
N THR A 264 3.12 -4.17 -15.40
CA THR A 264 2.99 -4.81 -14.10
C THR A 264 3.43 -3.86 -12.97
N GLY A 265 3.10 -4.22 -11.72
CA GLY A 265 3.60 -3.51 -10.55
C GLY A 265 5.12 -3.39 -10.51
N PHE A 266 5.82 -4.47 -10.87
CA PHE A 266 7.27 -4.48 -10.90
C PHE A 266 7.85 -3.64 -12.04
N GLN A 267 7.28 -3.70 -13.25
CA GLN A 267 7.76 -2.89 -14.38
C GLN A 267 7.62 -1.39 -14.12
N ALA A 268 6.45 -0.95 -13.64
CA ALA A 268 6.22 0.45 -13.28
C ALA A 268 7.22 0.91 -12.21
N PHE A 269 7.44 0.07 -11.20
CA PHE A 269 8.41 0.34 -10.13
C PHE A 269 9.86 0.39 -10.63
N ALA A 270 10.23 -0.52 -11.53
CA ALA A 270 11.59 -0.57 -12.04
C ALA A 270 11.90 0.65 -12.94
N LYS A 271 10.94 1.10 -13.75
CA LYS A 271 11.01 2.36 -14.51
C LYS A 271 11.17 3.56 -13.57
N LEU A 272 10.47 3.58 -12.43
CA LEU A 272 10.60 4.63 -11.42
C LEU A 272 12.03 4.69 -10.86
N CYS A 273 12.59 3.54 -10.45
CA CYS A 273 13.95 3.49 -9.91
C CYS A 273 14.98 3.97 -10.94
N LEU A 274 14.91 3.47 -12.18
CA LEU A 274 15.80 3.91 -13.25
C LEU A 274 15.76 5.43 -13.46
N SER A 275 14.58 6.04 -13.36
CA SER A 275 14.39 7.48 -13.58
C SER A 275 14.91 8.34 -12.41
N ASN A 276 14.94 7.80 -11.18
CA ASN A 276 15.24 8.58 -9.97
C ASN A 276 16.66 8.35 -9.42
N ASP A 277 17.13 7.10 -9.43
CA ASP A 277 18.40 6.73 -8.83
C ASP A 277 19.30 5.91 -9.77
N GLY A 278 18.97 5.90 -11.07
CA GLY A 278 19.71 5.15 -12.08
C GLY A 278 19.63 3.64 -11.90
N GLY A 279 18.62 3.14 -11.18
CA GLY A 279 18.44 1.70 -10.91
C GLY A 279 19.27 1.19 -9.73
N GLY A 280 19.86 2.09 -8.93
CA GLY A 280 20.63 1.73 -7.75
C GLY A 280 19.80 0.96 -6.70
N PHE A 281 18.53 1.31 -6.54
CA PHE A 281 17.60 0.66 -5.63
C PHE A 281 17.35 -0.78 -6.06
N LEU A 282 17.04 -0.98 -7.35
CA LEU A 282 16.86 -2.31 -7.93
C LEU A 282 18.14 -3.15 -7.81
N GLY A 283 19.31 -2.55 -8.07
CA GLY A 283 20.60 -3.22 -7.89
C GLY A 283 20.77 -3.76 -6.47
N ARG A 284 20.36 -3.02 -5.44
CA ARG A 284 20.38 -3.46 -4.05
C ARG A 284 19.35 -4.56 -3.77
N LEU A 285 18.15 -4.42 -4.34
CA LEU A 285 17.06 -5.37 -4.19
C LEU A 285 17.46 -6.78 -4.70
N ILE A 286 18.16 -6.84 -5.84
CA ILE A 286 18.65 -8.11 -6.43
C ILE A 286 19.67 -8.81 -5.52
N CYS A 287 20.38 -8.06 -4.67
CA CYS A 287 21.34 -8.61 -3.72
C CYS A 287 20.69 -9.17 -2.43
N LEU A 288 19.38 -8.96 -2.22
CA LEU A 288 18.66 -9.55 -1.09
C LEU A 288 18.34 -11.03 -1.36
N ALA A 289 18.21 -11.83 -0.31
CA ALA A 289 17.61 -13.17 -0.39
C ALA A 289 16.24 -13.19 0.28
N PRO A 290 15.19 -12.74 -0.44
CA PRO A 290 13.84 -12.71 0.09
C PRO A 290 13.34 -14.11 0.44
N GLN A 291 12.27 -14.15 1.24
CA GLN A 291 11.52 -15.39 1.47
C GLN A 291 10.84 -15.83 0.16
N PRO A 292 10.73 -17.14 -0.13
CA PRO A 292 10.02 -17.61 -1.30
C PRO A 292 8.57 -17.10 -1.32
N GLY A 293 8.14 -16.52 -2.44
CA GLY A 293 6.81 -15.92 -2.57
C GLY A 293 6.67 -14.51 -2.01
N ALA A 294 7.77 -13.87 -1.58
CA ALA A 294 7.76 -12.45 -1.24
C ALA A 294 7.36 -11.59 -2.45
N GLN A 295 6.61 -10.53 -2.17
CA GLN A 295 6.23 -9.53 -3.15
C GLN A 295 7.46 -8.69 -3.57
N TRP A 296 7.43 -8.14 -4.79
CA TRP A 296 8.56 -7.35 -5.34
C TRP A 296 8.89 -6.08 -4.53
N PHE A 297 7.92 -5.54 -3.79
CA PHE A 297 8.11 -4.39 -2.90
C PHE A 297 8.62 -4.79 -1.50
N GLY A 298 8.81 -6.08 -1.25
CA GLY A 298 9.37 -6.57 0.01
C GLY A 298 10.86 -6.27 0.10
N THR A 299 11.24 -5.43 1.06
CA THR A 299 12.65 -5.06 1.33
C THR A 299 13.30 -5.97 2.39
N GLY A 300 12.54 -6.91 2.94
CA GLY A 300 12.99 -7.84 3.97
C GLY A 300 13.86 -8.96 3.40
N ASP A 301 14.99 -9.19 4.06
CA ASP A 301 15.95 -10.25 3.74
C ASP A 301 16.03 -11.28 4.87
N ARG A 302 16.35 -12.53 4.53
CA ARG A 302 16.45 -13.62 5.52
C ARG A 302 17.57 -13.41 6.54
N TRP A 303 18.58 -12.60 6.21
CA TRP A 303 19.69 -12.27 7.10
C TRP A 303 19.49 -10.95 7.84
N GLY A 304 18.35 -10.27 7.66
CA GLY A 304 18.07 -8.97 8.26
C GLY A 304 18.92 -7.84 7.68
N THR A 305 19.49 -8.03 6.49
CA THR A 305 20.27 -7.01 5.78
C THR A 305 19.37 -5.85 5.39
N LYS A 306 19.81 -4.61 5.66
CA LYS A 306 19.09 -3.42 5.18
C LYS A 306 19.56 -3.05 3.79
N LEU A 307 18.66 -2.57 2.94
CA LEU A 307 18.99 -2.11 1.58
C LEU A 307 20.09 -1.05 1.58
N CYS A 308 20.07 -0.13 2.55
CA CYS A 308 21.07 0.94 2.66
C CYS A 308 22.51 0.44 2.91
N ASP A 309 22.67 -0.77 3.45
CA ASP A 309 23.98 -1.38 3.72
C ASP A 309 24.57 -2.06 2.46
N ILE A 310 23.79 -2.15 1.37
CA ILE A 310 24.17 -2.85 0.16
C ILE A 310 24.75 -1.87 -0.86
N SER A 311 25.93 -2.23 -1.38
CA SER A 311 26.59 -1.55 -2.50
C SER A 311 26.74 -2.52 -3.68
N PRO A 312 25.79 -2.52 -4.64
CA PRO A 312 25.84 -3.45 -5.75
C PRO A 312 26.98 -3.10 -6.71
N LEU A 313 27.64 -4.13 -7.24
CA LEU A 313 28.64 -3.98 -8.31
C LEU A 313 28.01 -3.95 -9.71
N SER A 314 26.86 -4.61 -9.86
CA SER A 314 26.05 -4.63 -11.08
C SER A 314 25.22 -3.36 -11.20
N ILE A 315 24.94 -2.97 -12.44
CA ILE A 315 24.13 -1.80 -12.77
C ILE A 315 22.90 -2.26 -13.52
N VAL A 316 21.72 -1.85 -13.08
CA VAL A 316 20.48 -2.07 -13.83
C VAL A 316 20.42 -1.04 -14.96
N ARG A 317 20.32 -1.49 -16.21
CA ARG A 317 20.30 -0.61 -17.40
C ARG A 317 18.91 -0.32 -17.91
N GLU A 318 18.07 -1.36 -17.98
CA GLU A 318 16.80 -1.30 -18.68
C GLU A 318 15.80 -2.30 -18.07
N VAL A 319 14.51 -2.01 -18.26
CA VAL A 319 13.41 -2.92 -17.95
C VAL A 319 12.89 -3.51 -19.25
N ALA A 320 12.92 -4.83 -19.34
CA ALA A 320 12.41 -5.59 -20.47
C ALA A 320 10.95 -6.05 -20.23
N PRO A 321 10.24 -6.53 -21.26
CA PRO A 321 8.93 -7.15 -21.10
C PRO A 321 8.95 -8.34 -20.12
N GLY A 322 7.81 -8.65 -19.49
CA GLY A 322 7.64 -9.84 -18.66
C GLY A 322 8.45 -9.83 -17.36
N ASP A 323 8.38 -8.74 -16.59
CA ASP A 323 9.06 -8.59 -15.29
C ASP A 323 10.57 -8.86 -15.30
N THR A 324 11.22 -8.53 -16.41
CA THR A 324 12.64 -8.77 -16.62
C THR A 324 13.43 -7.46 -16.56
N ILE A 325 14.63 -7.50 -16.00
CA ILE A 325 15.56 -6.36 -15.96
C ILE A 325 16.89 -6.76 -16.59
N ILE A 326 17.51 -5.81 -17.30
CA ILE A 326 18.80 -6.00 -17.95
C ILE A 326 19.89 -5.47 -17.04
N LEU A 327 20.86 -6.33 -16.72
CA LEU A 327 22.01 -6.02 -15.89
C LEU A 327 23.25 -5.81 -16.75
N ASP A 328 23.99 -4.76 -16.43
CA ASP A 328 25.34 -4.49 -16.93
C ASP A 328 26.35 -4.69 -15.78
N LYS A 329 27.60 -4.97 -16.13
CA LYS A 329 28.70 -5.26 -15.19
C LYS A 329 28.40 -6.41 -14.22
N ALA A 330 27.55 -7.35 -14.64
CA ALA A 330 27.33 -8.59 -13.91
C ALA A 330 28.54 -9.52 -14.11
N HIS A 331 29.53 -9.41 -13.24
CA HIS A 331 30.70 -10.30 -13.26
C HIS A 331 30.27 -11.71 -12.84
N GLY A 332 30.24 -12.63 -13.80
CA GLY A 332 29.99 -14.04 -13.54
C GLY A 332 31.29 -14.75 -13.13
N LEU A 333 31.24 -15.51 -12.04
CA LEU A 333 32.23 -16.54 -11.76
C LEU A 333 31.60 -17.90 -12.08
N PRO A 334 32.25 -18.77 -12.86
CA PRO A 334 31.77 -20.13 -13.02
C PRO A 334 31.85 -20.85 -11.68
N ILE A 335 30.69 -21.13 -11.09
CA ILE A 335 30.57 -21.94 -9.88
C ILE A 335 30.45 -23.40 -10.29
N HIS A 336 31.33 -24.25 -9.81
CA HIS A 336 31.22 -25.69 -10.01
C HIS A 336 30.20 -26.27 -9.02
N TRP A 337 28.92 -26.25 -9.43
CA TRP A 337 27.79 -26.68 -8.62
C TRP A 337 27.87 -28.13 -8.15
N ASP A 338 28.62 -28.98 -8.84
CA ASP A 338 28.80 -30.39 -8.47
C ASP A 338 29.64 -30.57 -7.18
N SER A 339 30.31 -29.50 -6.72
CA SER A 339 31.09 -29.47 -5.48
C SER A 339 30.47 -28.61 -4.38
N LEU A 340 29.29 -28.00 -4.62
CA LEU A 340 28.58 -27.26 -3.59
C LEU A 340 27.61 -28.18 -2.86
N ASP A 341 27.79 -28.28 -1.55
CA ASP A 341 26.83 -28.97 -0.71
C ASP A 341 25.47 -28.28 -0.79
N PRO A 342 24.36 -29.04 -0.87
CA PRO A 342 23.02 -28.47 -0.83
C PRO A 342 22.83 -27.64 0.44
N GLU A 343 22.49 -26.37 0.29
CA GLU A 343 22.19 -25.50 1.43
C GLU A 343 21.00 -26.08 2.21
N PRO A 344 21.12 -26.31 3.54
CA PRO A 344 20.02 -26.81 4.34
C PRO A 344 18.93 -25.74 4.43
N TYR A 345 17.78 -26.00 3.81
CA TYR A 345 16.61 -25.14 3.88
C TYR A 345 15.74 -25.56 5.08
N PHE A 346 15.56 -24.66 6.05
CA PHE A 346 14.75 -24.87 7.24
C PHE A 346 13.31 -24.37 6.99
N GLU A 347 12.54 -25.05 6.13
CA GLU A 347 11.11 -24.74 6.00
C GLU A 347 10.34 -25.31 7.17
N ALA A 348 9.60 -24.47 7.91
CA ALA A 348 8.62 -24.93 8.89
C ALA A 348 7.41 -25.53 8.14
N ASN A 349 7.51 -26.79 7.74
CA ASN A 349 6.43 -27.48 7.05
C ASN A 349 5.81 -28.54 7.95
N ASP A 350 4.76 -28.17 8.69
CA ASP A 350 4.05 -29.08 9.60
C ASP A 350 2.92 -29.87 8.93
N LYS A 351 3.11 -30.30 7.68
CA LYS A 351 2.11 -31.12 6.97
C LYS A 351 1.91 -32.52 7.60
N GLY A 352 2.77 -32.93 8.53
CA GLY A 352 2.72 -34.23 9.20
C GLY A 352 2.29 -34.20 10.66
N GLY A 353 1.93 -33.03 11.22
CA GLY A 353 1.59 -32.88 12.66
C GLY A 353 2.76 -33.17 13.61
N TYR A 354 4.00 -33.10 13.10
CA TYR A 354 5.22 -33.35 13.88
C TYR A 354 5.49 -32.23 14.88
N SER A 355 5.08 -30.98 14.58
CA SER A 355 5.16 -29.88 15.54
C SER A 355 4.19 -30.08 16.70
N HIS A 356 2.94 -30.47 16.40
CA HIS A 356 1.96 -30.85 17.42
C HIS A 356 2.44 -32.03 18.28
N PHE A 357 3.06 -33.04 17.68
CA PHE A 357 3.63 -34.15 18.45
C PHE A 357 4.80 -33.71 19.33
N PHE A 358 5.65 -32.81 18.85
CA PHE A 358 6.73 -32.22 19.65
C PHE A 358 6.18 -31.44 20.85
N ASP A 359 5.15 -30.61 20.64
CA ASP A 359 4.50 -29.84 21.71
C ASP A 359 3.85 -30.76 22.75
N VAL A 360 3.17 -31.82 22.30
CA VAL A 360 2.59 -32.84 23.19
C VAL A 360 3.68 -33.60 23.95
N ALA A 361 4.77 -33.97 23.29
CA ALA A 361 5.90 -34.66 23.91
C ALA A 361 6.57 -33.78 24.97
N LEU A 362 6.79 -32.49 24.68
CA LEU A 362 7.34 -31.52 25.62
C LEU A 362 6.41 -31.29 26.81
N MET A 363 5.11 -31.13 26.55
CA MET A 363 4.09 -30.98 27.60
C MET A 363 4.03 -32.23 28.49
N TRP A 364 4.15 -33.43 27.92
CA TRP A 364 4.23 -34.68 28.68
C TRP A 364 5.49 -34.76 29.54
N CYS A 365 6.66 -34.43 28.98
CA CYS A 365 7.92 -34.41 29.72
C CYS A 365 7.93 -33.45 30.91
N VAL A 366 7.15 -32.36 30.87
CA VAL A 366 7.00 -31.42 31.99
C VAL A 366 5.91 -31.87 32.97
N SER A 367 4.75 -32.33 32.48
CA SER A 367 3.59 -32.63 33.33
C SER A 367 3.65 -33.99 34.02
N ALA A 368 4.24 -35.02 33.40
CA ALA A 368 4.31 -36.36 33.97
C ALA A 368 5.16 -36.46 35.26
N PRO A 369 6.36 -35.81 35.35
CA PRO A 369 7.11 -35.79 36.62
C PRO A 369 6.36 -35.05 37.73
N ILE A 370 5.69 -33.95 37.40
CA ILE A 370 4.88 -33.18 38.36
C ILE A 370 3.72 -34.05 38.87
N GLY A 371 2.98 -34.69 37.97
CA GLY A 371 1.88 -35.59 38.33
C GLY A 371 2.32 -36.80 39.16
N ALA A 372 3.51 -37.36 38.90
CA ALA A 372 4.06 -38.46 39.67
C ALA A 372 4.43 -38.07 41.11
N VAL A 373 4.85 -36.82 41.34
CA VAL A 373 5.18 -36.29 42.68
C VAL A 373 3.93 -36.09 43.54
N PHE A 374 2.79 -35.70 42.95
CA PHE A 374 1.54 -35.48 43.67
C PHE A 374 0.68 -36.75 43.85
N SER A 375 1.15 -37.91 43.38
CA SER A 375 0.41 -39.16 43.48
C SER A 375 0.75 -39.97 44.74
N THR A 376 -0.25 -40.66 45.30
CA THR A 376 -0.14 -41.43 46.55
C THR A 376 0.74 -42.68 46.44
N SER A 377 1.08 -43.12 45.22
CA SER A 377 1.86 -44.33 44.94
C SER A 377 3.11 -44.05 44.09
N VAL A 378 3.98 -43.17 44.60
CA VAL A 378 5.17 -42.62 43.92
C VAL A 378 6.03 -43.69 43.21
N LEU A 379 6.35 -44.82 43.86
CA LEU A 379 7.20 -45.87 43.24
C LEU A 379 6.55 -46.57 42.03
N SER A 380 5.24 -46.86 42.10
CA SER A 380 4.51 -47.54 41.01
C SER A 380 4.34 -46.62 39.80
N ASN A 381 4.09 -45.34 40.07
CA ASN A 381 3.94 -44.33 39.03
C ASN A 381 5.28 -43.97 38.38
N LEU A 382 6.37 -43.90 39.16
CA LEU A 382 7.71 -43.74 38.58
C LEU A 382 8.05 -44.88 37.61
N ALA A 383 7.70 -46.13 37.94
CA ALA A 383 7.97 -47.27 37.06
C ALA A 383 7.21 -47.22 35.72
N THR A 384 6.06 -46.54 35.67
CA THR A 384 5.22 -46.43 34.46
C THR A 384 5.44 -45.13 33.69
N PHE A 385 5.59 -43.98 34.36
CA PHE A 385 5.77 -42.68 33.70
C PHE A 385 7.20 -42.44 33.21
N LEU A 386 8.23 -42.94 33.91
CA LEU A 386 9.64 -42.74 33.55
C LEU A 386 9.99 -43.33 32.17
N PRO A 387 9.61 -44.59 31.80
CA PRO A 387 9.93 -45.12 30.48
C PRO A 387 9.19 -44.38 29.35
N ILE A 388 7.94 -43.98 29.56
CA ILE A 388 7.17 -43.21 28.58
C ILE A 388 7.80 -41.83 28.37
N THR A 389 8.20 -41.17 29.46
CA THR A 389 8.88 -39.86 29.41
C THR A 389 10.25 -39.97 28.72
N ALA A 390 11.01 -41.04 28.96
CA ALA A 390 12.27 -41.30 28.29
C ALA A 390 12.10 -41.50 26.78
N ILE A 391 11.04 -42.21 26.36
CA ILE A 391 10.70 -42.39 24.95
C ILE A 391 10.38 -41.05 24.29
N PHE A 392 9.54 -40.21 24.91
CA PHE A 392 9.23 -38.88 24.39
C PHE A 392 10.48 -37.98 24.33
N ALA A 393 11.34 -38.01 25.36
CA ALA A 393 12.58 -37.24 25.38
C ALA A 393 13.58 -37.66 24.31
N LEU A 394 13.60 -38.95 23.92
CA LEU A 394 14.44 -39.45 22.82
C LEU A 394 13.86 -39.14 21.44
N ILE A 395 12.53 -39.20 21.28
CA ILE A 395 11.87 -38.97 20.00
C ILE A 395 11.72 -37.48 19.68
N ALA A 396 11.50 -36.63 20.68
CA ALA A 396 11.31 -35.18 20.52
C ALA A 396 12.44 -34.50 19.71
N PRO A 397 13.74 -34.66 20.02
CA PRO A 397 14.82 -34.05 19.23
C PRO A 397 14.89 -34.60 17.81
N ILE A 398 14.57 -35.88 17.59
CA ILE A 398 14.53 -36.50 16.26
C ILE A 398 13.37 -35.90 15.43
N MET A 399 12.21 -35.68 16.05
CA MET A 399 11.06 -35.05 15.40
C MET A 399 11.29 -33.57 15.13
N LEU A 400 11.93 -32.83 16.06
CA LEU A 400 12.35 -31.45 15.85
C LEU A 400 13.37 -31.33 14.70
N LEU A 401 14.31 -32.28 14.61
CA LEU A 401 15.23 -32.33 13.47
C LEU A 401 14.44 -32.60 12.19
N ARG A 402 13.50 -33.56 12.18
CA ARG A 402 12.68 -33.86 11.00
C ARG A 402 11.74 -32.73 10.57
N THR A 403 11.23 -31.90 11.49
CA THR A 403 10.47 -30.68 11.13
C THR A 403 11.36 -29.62 10.51
N ARG A 404 12.67 -29.68 10.74
CA ARG A 404 13.65 -28.67 10.32
C ARG A 404 14.57 -29.12 9.18
N THR A 405 14.69 -30.41 8.90
CA THR A 405 15.61 -30.94 7.90
C THR A 405 14.87 -31.45 6.68
N ARG A 406 14.57 -30.56 5.73
CA ARG A 406 14.37 -30.99 4.34
C ARG A 406 15.40 -30.27 3.47
N THR A 407 16.42 -31.00 3.03
CA THR A 407 17.34 -30.53 1.99
C THR A 407 16.57 -30.49 0.67
N ARG A 408 16.30 -29.30 0.14
CA ARG A 408 15.88 -29.17 -1.25
C ARG A 408 17.14 -29.35 -2.10
N HIS A 409 17.07 -30.17 -3.15
CA HIS A 409 18.14 -30.17 -4.13
C HIS A 409 18.30 -28.74 -4.65
N PRO A 410 19.54 -28.21 -4.75
CA PRO A 410 19.75 -26.88 -5.28
C PRO A 410 19.07 -26.81 -6.64
N VAL A 411 18.18 -25.83 -6.82
CA VAL A 411 17.64 -25.52 -8.13
C VAL A 411 18.87 -25.14 -8.96
N LYS A 412 19.31 -26.00 -9.88
CA LYS A 412 20.47 -25.70 -10.73
C LYS A 412 20.13 -24.43 -11.52
N PRO A 413 20.69 -23.25 -11.18
CA PRO A 413 20.41 -22.08 -11.97
C PRO A 413 21.18 -22.25 -13.28
N ARG A 414 20.48 -22.15 -14.41
CA ARG A 414 21.14 -22.09 -15.72
C ARG A 414 21.60 -20.66 -15.92
N LEU A 415 22.87 -20.38 -15.62
CA LEU A 415 23.51 -19.13 -16.01
C LEU A 415 23.90 -19.23 -17.49
N VAL A 416 23.22 -18.48 -18.34
CA VAL A 416 23.56 -18.34 -19.76
C VAL A 416 24.17 -16.95 -19.94
N GLY A 417 25.49 -16.89 -20.13
CA GLY A 417 26.18 -15.65 -20.48
C GLY A 417 26.18 -15.46 -21.99
N ILE A 418 25.78 -14.28 -22.45
CA ILE A 418 25.83 -13.89 -23.88
C ILE A 418 26.79 -12.72 -23.98
N GLU A 419 27.81 -12.84 -24.84
CA GLU A 419 28.82 -11.81 -25.07
C GLU A 419 28.44 -10.97 -26.30
N GLY A 420 28.36 -9.64 -26.14
CA GLY A 420 28.10 -8.68 -27.23
C GLY A 420 26.88 -7.77 -27.02
N PHE A 421 26.73 -6.75 -27.88
CA PHE A 421 25.49 -5.97 -27.98
C PHE A 421 24.47 -6.81 -28.75
N VAL A 422 23.56 -7.46 -28.02
CA VAL A 422 22.48 -8.27 -28.59
C VAL A 422 21.18 -7.56 -28.28
N ASP A 423 20.37 -7.31 -29.30
CA ASP A 423 19.04 -6.73 -29.10
C ASP A 423 18.14 -7.70 -28.34
N VAL A 424 17.17 -7.14 -27.60
CA VAL A 424 16.28 -7.90 -26.71
C VAL A 424 15.55 -9.02 -27.47
N SER A 425 15.16 -8.79 -28.72
CA SER A 425 14.45 -9.78 -29.53
C SER A 425 15.34 -10.98 -29.90
N THR A 426 16.62 -10.74 -30.18
CA THR A 426 17.60 -11.80 -30.42
C THR A 426 17.95 -12.57 -29.15
N LEU A 427 17.95 -11.90 -27.99
CA LEU A 427 18.23 -12.50 -26.68
C LEU A 427 17.08 -13.43 -26.25
N GLU A 428 15.83 -12.97 -26.35
CA GLU A 428 14.65 -13.79 -26.09
C GLU A 428 14.60 -15.03 -26.99
N LYS A 429 14.88 -14.84 -28.28
CA LYS A 429 14.94 -15.92 -29.27
C LYS A 429 15.96 -17.01 -28.92
N HIS A 430 17.11 -16.65 -28.36
CA HIS A 430 18.15 -17.60 -27.96
C HIS A 430 17.87 -18.27 -26.62
N LEU A 431 17.29 -17.54 -25.65
CA LEU A 431 17.02 -18.07 -24.32
C LEU A 431 15.82 -19.02 -24.29
N TRP A 432 14.77 -18.69 -25.05
CA TRP A 432 13.49 -19.41 -25.00
C TRP A 432 13.22 -20.29 -26.23
N GLY A 433 14.00 -20.15 -27.30
CA GLY A 433 13.77 -20.83 -28.58
C GLY A 433 12.56 -20.27 -29.33
N PHE A 434 12.45 -20.57 -30.63
CA PHE A 434 11.28 -20.19 -31.43
C PHE A 434 10.01 -20.82 -30.84
N ASN A 435 9.17 -20.04 -30.17
CA ASN A 435 7.78 -20.38 -29.93
C ASN A 435 6.91 -19.24 -30.44
N HIS A 436 5.98 -19.63 -31.31
CA HIS A 436 5.00 -18.80 -32.02
C HIS A 436 3.96 -18.17 -31.10
#